data_AF-A0A954SMC2-F1
#
_entry.id   AF-A0A954SMC2-F1
#
_cell.length_a   1.000
_cell.length_b   1.000
_cell.length_c   1.000
_cell.angle_alpha   90.00
_cell.angle_beta   90.00
_cell.angle_gamma   90.00
#
_symmetry.space_group_name_H-M   'P 1'
#
loop_
_entity.id
_entity.type
_entity.pdbx_description
1 polymer ?
#
loop_
_entity_poly.entity_id
_entity_poly.type
_entity_poly.pdbx_seq_one_letter_code
_entity_poly.pdbx_strand_id
1 'polypeptide(L)'
;MARAQGARALMALAFETTYGTPPVGGYTRMPFASTSLGAEQPLLNSELLGYGRDPLAPIKDAVTADGDVVVPLDAEAFGFWLKAAFGAPTTTGVEAPYSHEFQSGSWTLPSMSIETGMPEVPRYAMYSGCVL
;
A
#
# COMPACT_ATOMS: atom_id res chain seq x y z
N MET A 1 -7.70 -3.41 -28.86
CA MET A 1 -6.98 -3.22 -27.59
C MET A 1 -7.65 -4.08 -26.54
N ALA A 2 -6.90 -4.94 -25.86
CA ALA A 2 -7.44 -5.76 -24.77
C ALA A 2 -7.89 -4.85 -23.62
N ARG A 3 -9.02 -5.17 -22.99
CA ARG A 3 -9.54 -4.47 -21.80
C ARG A 3 -9.50 -5.46 -20.65
N ALA A 4 -8.99 -5.03 -19.50
CA ALA A 4 -9.02 -5.83 -18.30
C ALA A 4 -10.39 -5.71 -17.59
N GLN A 5 -10.91 -6.82 -17.11
CA GLN A 5 -12.12 -6.89 -16.29
C GLN A 5 -11.76 -6.93 -14.80
N GLY A 6 -12.50 -6.17 -13.99
CA GLY A 6 -12.30 -6.15 -12.52
C GLY A 6 -12.43 -7.52 -11.86
N ALA A 7 -13.24 -8.42 -12.40
CA ALA A 7 -13.41 -9.79 -11.89
C ALA A 7 -12.13 -10.65 -11.96
N ARG A 8 -11.15 -10.27 -12.79
CA ARG A 8 -9.84 -10.93 -12.90
C ARG A 8 -8.71 -10.12 -12.27
N ALA A 9 -9.01 -8.98 -11.66
CA ALA A 9 -8.02 -8.19 -10.94
C ALA A 9 -7.49 -8.98 -9.73
N LEU A 10 -6.20 -8.83 -9.47
CA LEU A 10 -5.50 -9.49 -8.38
C LEU A 10 -4.86 -8.43 -7.51
N MET A 11 -4.84 -8.68 -6.20
CA MET A 11 -4.04 -7.92 -5.25
C MET A 11 -3.19 -8.90 -4.46
N ALA A 12 -1.92 -8.58 -4.29
CA ALA A 12 -1.00 -9.36 -3.48
C ALA A 12 -0.25 -8.44 -2.52
N LEU A 13 -0.15 -8.82 -1.25
CA LEU A 13 0.44 -8.00 -0.19
C LEU A 13 1.56 -8.78 0.49
N ALA A 14 2.70 -8.12 0.72
CA ALA A 14 3.78 -8.61 1.59
C ALA A 14 4.27 -7.49 2.51
N PHE A 15 4.66 -7.83 3.75
CA PHE A 15 5.29 -6.88 4.66
C PHE A 15 6.77 -6.71 4.33
N GLU A 16 7.25 -5.48 4.38
CA GLU A 16 8.63 -5.12 4.07
C GLU A 16 9.53 -5.31 5.28
N THR A 17 10.76 -5.79 5.05
CA THR A 17 11.83 -5.77 6.07
C THR A 17 12.53 -4.41 6.13
N THR A 18 12.53 -3.69 5.01
CA THR A 18 13.13 -2.36 4.86
C THR A 18 12.16 -1.51 4.06
N TYR A 19 11.82 -0.35 4.60
CA TYR A 19 10.86 0.56 3.99
C TYR A 19 11.19 0.86 2.53
N GLY A 20 10.19 0.76 1.66
CA GLY A 20 10.31 1.02 0.22
C GLY A 20 11.05 -0.07 -0.54
N THR A 21 11.35 -1.21 0.08
CA THR A 21 12.05 -2.33 -0.57
C THR A 21 11.13 -3.55 -0.68
N PRO A 22 10.60 -3.84 -1.88
CA PRO A 22 9.78 -5.02 -2.12
C PRO A 22 10.46 -6.32 -1.68
N PRO A 23 9.78 -7.18 -0.89
CA PRO A 23 10.27 -8.51 -0.59
C PRO A 23 10.41 -9.38 -1.85
N VAL A 24 11.35 -10.32 -1.84
CA VAL A 24 11.54 -11.28 -2.95
C VAL A 24 10.38 -12.29 -3.04
N GLY A 25 9.61 -12.46 -1.95
CA GLY A 25 8.48 -13.38 -1.86
C GLY A 25 7.70 -13.19 -0.57
N GLY A 26 6.79 -14.12 -0.26
CA GLY A 26 5.91 -14.02 0.90
C GLY A 26 4.66 -13.16 0.66
N TYR A 27 4.31 -12.95 -0.60
CA TYR A 27 3.07 -12.27 -0.97
C TYR A 27 1.86 -13.16 -0.73
N THR A 28 0.89 -12.62 0.00
CA THR A 28 -0.41 -13.25 0.21
C THR A 28 -1.42 -12.56 -0.70
N ARG A 29 -2.24 -13.34 -1.41
CA ARG A 29 -3.31 -12.81 -2.24
C ARG A 29 -4.40 -12.21 -1.36
N MET A 30 -4.72 -10.94 -1.57
CA MET A 30 -5.71 -10.20 -0.79
C MET A 30 -7.03 -10.07 -1.55
N PRO A 31 -8.18 -10.29 -0.89
CA PRO A 31 -9.47 -9.89 -1.42
C PRO A 31 -9.64 -8.37 -1.30
N PHE A 32 -10.20 -7.73 -2.32
CA PHE A 32 -10.47 -6.30 -2.33
C PHE A 32 -11.69 -5.98 -3.21
N ALA A 33 -12.39 -4.90 -2.89
CA ALA A 33 -13.54 -4.41 -3.64
C ALA A 33 -13.15 -3.29 -4.62
N SER A 34 -12.28 -2.38 -4.19
CA SER A 34 -11.75 -1.29 -5.01
C SER A 34 -10.39 -0.82 -4.51
N THR A 35 -9.61 -0.20 -5.40
CA THR A 35 -8.35 0.44 -5.05
C THR A 35 -8.12 1.67 -5.92
N SER A 36 -7.58 2.74 -5.33
CA SER A 36 -7.08 3.92 -6.03
C SER A 36 -5.56 4.10 -5.89
N LEU A 37 -4.84 3.05 -5.45
CA LEU A 37 -3.39 3.11 -5.24
C LEU A 37 -2.67 3.63 -6.49
N GLY A 38 -1.89 4.68 -6.30
CA GLY A 38 -1.21 5.42 -7.35
C GLY A 38 0.11 5.99 -6.85
N ALA A 39 1.04 6.19 -7.78
CA ALA A 39 2.18 7.04 -7.53
C ALA A 39 1.74 8.48 -7.79
N GLU A 40 1.78 9.32 -6.76
CA GLU A 40 1.52 10.75 -6.87
C GLU A 40 2.83 11.53 -6.73
N GLN A 41 2.93 12.63 -7.48
CA GLN A 41 4.06 13.54 -7.40
C GLN A 41 3.53 14.98 -7.48
N PRO A 42 3.35 15.65 -6.33
CA PRO A 42 2.87 17.02 -6.32
C PRO A 42 3.90 17.98 -6.91
N LEU A 43 3.41 19.15 -7.32
CA LEU A 43 4.24 20.24 -7.83
C LEU A 43 4.34 21.33 -6.76
N LEU A 44 5.57 21.69 -6.41
CA LEU A 44 5.89 22.76 -5.48
C LEU A 44 6.14 24.06 -6.24
N ASN A 45 5.74 25.18 -5.65
CA ASN A 45 6.06 26.49 -6.18
C ASN A 45 7.57 26.72 -6.16
N SER A 46 8.11 27.33 -7.21
CA SER A 46 9.53 27.67 -7.28
C SER A 46 9.87 28.80 -6.30
N GLU A 47 10.83 28.57 -5.42
CA GLU A 47 11.32 29.54 -4.43
C GLU A 47 12.36 30.53 -5.00
N LEU A 48 12.78 30.34 -6.27
CA LEU A 48 13.82 31.15 -6.90
C LEU A 48 13.32 32.58 -7.20
N LEU A 49 14.04 33.57 -6.68
CA LEU A 49 13.80 34.99 -6.96
C LEU A 49 14.76 35.50 -8.04
N GLY A 50 14.35 36.53 -8.78
CA GLY A 50 15.21 37.24 -9.73
C GLY A 50 15.07 36.87 -11.21
N TYR A 51 14.14 35.99 -11.58
CA TYR A 51 13.91 35.57 -12.96
C TYR A 51 12.78 36.33 -13.69
N GLY A 52 12.35 37.47 -13.16
CA GLY A 52 11.31 38.32 -13.76
C GLY A 52 10.03 38.37 -12.94
N ARG A 53 8.94 38.85 -13.57
CA ARG A 53 7.62 39.02 -12.94
C ARG A 53 6.67 37.84 -13.15
N ASP A 54 7.02 36.96 -14.09
CA ASP A 54 6.19 35.81 -14.45
C ASP A 54 6.44 34.63 -13.50
N PRO A 55 5.41 33.82 -13.21
CA PRO A 55 5.58 32.62 -12.40
C PRO A 55 6.58 31.66 -13.04
N LEU A 56 7.52 31.18 -12.23
CA LEU A 56 8.48 30.17 -12.65
C LEU A 56 7.84 28.78 -12.73
N ALA A 57 8.44 27.91 -13.55
CA ALA A 57 8.02 26.53 -13.64
C ALA A 57 8.08 25.83 -12.26
N PRO A 58 7.02 25.11 -11.85
CA PRO A 58 7.02 24.37 -10.60
C PRO A 58 8.11 23.29 -10.53
N ILE A 59 8.54 23.00 -9.31
CA ILE A 59 9.50 21.93 -9.02
C ILE A 59 8.73 20.68 -8.63
N LYS A 60 9.21 19.51 -9.03
CA LYS A 60 8.59 18.23 -8.65
C LYS A 60 8.95 17.88 -7.20
N ASP A 61 7.95 17.51 -6.41
CA ASP A 61 8.14 17.01 -5.05
C ASP A 61 8.55 15.53 -5.02
N ALA A 62 8.68 14.96 -3.82
CA ALA A 62 8.83 13.53 -3.59
C ALA A 62 7.67 12.74 -4.23
N VAL A 63 8.01 11.57 -4.80
CA VAL A 63 7.01 10.61 -5.28
C VAL A 63 6.51 9.82 -4.09
N THR A 64 5.19 9.79 -3.89
CA THR A 64 4.53 9.05 -2.82
C THR A 64 3.62 7.98 -3.42
N ALA A 65 3.50 6.85 -2.74
CA ALA A 65 2.44 5.88 -3.01
C ALA A 65 1.23 6.27 -2.16
N ASP A 66 0.14 6.68 -2.80
CA ASP A 66 -1.07 7.20 -2.14
C ASP A 66 -2.33 6.54 -2.70
N GLY A 67 -3.45 6.67 -1.98
CA GLY A 67 -4.76 6.18 -2.33
C GLY A 67 -5.34 5.17 -1.33
N ASP A 68 -6.55 4.71 -1.64
CA ASP A 68 -7.35 3.86 -0.77
C ASP A 68 -7.42 2.43 -1.29
N VAL A 69 -7.64 1.49 -0.36
CA VAL A 69 -8.05 0.12 -0.66
C VAL A 69 -9.27 -0.22 0.18
N VAL A 70 -10.35 -0.64 -0.48
CA VAL A 70 -11.56 -1.14 0.19
C VAL A 70 -11.48 -2.65 0.26
N VAL A 71 -11.44 -3.19 1.48
CA VAL A 71 -11.32 -4.63 1.74
C VAL A 71 -12.51 -5.17 2.51
N PRO A 72 -12.91 -6.44 2.29
CA PRO A 72 -13.92 -7.09 3.11
C PRO A 72 -13.38 -7.38 4.52
N LEU A 73 -14.29 -7.45 5.48
CA LEU A 73 -14.01 -8.02 6.79
C LEU A 73 -14.17 -9.54 6.70
N ASP A 74 -13.06 -10.26 6.75
CA ASP A 74 -13.02 -11.73 6.77
C ASP A 74 -12.10 -12.23 7.90
N ALA A 75 -12.15 -13.53 8.19
CA ALA A 75 -11.37 -14.12 9.28
C ALA A 75 -9.92 -14.47 8.89
N GLU A 76 -9.58 -14.43 7.59
CA GLU A 76 -8.31 -14.95 7.07
C GLU A 76 -7.33 -13.83 6.67
N ALA A 77 -7.80 -12.88 5.88
CA ALA A 77 -7.04 -11.76 5.35
C ALA A 77 -7.14 -10.49 6.20
N PHE A 78 -8.25 -10.27 6.93
CA PHE A 78 -8.41 -9.01 7.70
C PHE A 78 -7.34 -8.80 8.78
N GLY A 79 -6.79 -9.89 9.32
CA GLY A 79 -5.66 -9.83 10.25
C GLY A 79 -4.41 -9.17 9.67
N PHE A 80 -4.19 -9.22 8.35
CA PHE A 80 -3.08 -8.52 7.69
C PHE A 80 -3.26 -7.00 7.75
N TRP A 81 -4.48 -6.51 7.53
CA TRP A 81 -4.80 -5.08 7.61
C TRP A 81 -4.72 -4.57 9.05
N LEU A 82 -5.17 -5.35 10.02
CA LEU A 82 -4.98 -5.04 11.45
C LEU A 82 -3.49 -4.98 11.82
N LYS A 83 -2.69 -5.93 11.31
CA LYS A 83 -1.24 -5.90 11.51
C LYS A 83 -0.59 -4.68 10.86
N ALA A 84 -1.07 -4.26 9.70
CA ALA A 84 -0.57 -3.06 9.03
C ALA A 84 -0.88 -1.79 9.84
N ALA A 85 -2.09 -1.66 10.38
CA ALA A 85 -2.52 -0.49 11.14
C ALA A 85 -1.96 -0.42 12.58
N PHE A 86 -1.75 -1.57 13.24
CA PHE A 86 -1.39 -1.61 14.67
C PHE A 86 -0.06 -2.31 14.97
N GLY A 87 0.59 -2.89 13.96
CA GLY A 87 1.76 -3.75 14.17
C GLY A 87 1.41 -5.20 14.49
N ALA A 88 2.42 -6.00 14.82
CA ALA A 88 2.23 -7.43 15.07
C ALA A 88 1.34 -7.66 16.32
N PRO A 89 0.29 -8.49 16.23
CA PRO A 89 -0.57 -8.77 17.37
C PRO A 89 0.14 -9.66 18.39
N THR A 90 -0.22 -9.49 19.66
CA THR A 90 0.10 -10.49 20.70
C THR A 90 -0.93 -11.61 20.59
N THR A 91 -0.47 -12.83 20.29
CA THR A 91 -1.34 -13.99 20.07
C THR A 91 -1.24 -14.96 21.24
N THR A 92 -2.39 -15.41 21.76
CA THR A 92 -2.49 -16.39 22.85
C THR A 92 -3.43 -17.54 22.48
N GLY A 93 -3.26 -18.68 23.15
CA GLY A 93 -3.98 -19.93 22.87
C GLY A 93 -3.03 -21.03 22.41
N VAL A 94 -3.24 -22.25 22.89
CA VAL A 94 -2.43 -23.43 22.51
C VAL A 94 -3.03 -24.14 21.29
N GLU A 95 -4.36 -24.16 21.20
CA GLU A 95 -5.14 -24.66 20.07
C GLU A 95 -6.26 -23.68 19.73
N ALA A 96 -6.83 -23.78 18.53
CA ALA A 96 -7.89 -22.90 18.06
C ALA A 96 -9.15 -22.99 18.97
N PRO A 97 -9.86 -21.87 19.22
CA PRO A 97 -9.63 -20.53 18.68
C PRO A 97 -8.49 -19.77 19.39
N TYR A 98 -7.70 -19.03 18.62
CA TYR A 98 -6.66 -18.12 19.12
C TYR A 98 -7.24 -16.75 19.48
N SER A 99 -6.60 -16.05 20.42
CA SER A 99 -6.88 -14.66 20.76
C SER A 99 -5.75 -13.75 20.29
N HIS A 100 -6.07 -12.71 19.54
CA HIS A 100 -5.11 -11.74 19.00
C HIS A 100 -5.39 -10.33 19.55
N GLU A 101 -4.43 -9.77 20.28
CA GLU A 101 -4.49 -8.40 20.80
C GLU A 101 -3.65 -7.47 19.91
N PHE A 102 -4.27 -6.39 19.43
CA PHE A 102 -3.63 -5.34 18.65
C PHE A 102 -3.53 -4.07 19.49
N GLN A 103 -2.33 -3.51 19.61
CA GLN A 103 -2.10 -2.33 20.44
C GLN A 103 -1.87 -1.08 19.57
N SER A 104 -2.65 -0.04 19.80
CA SER A 104 -2.47 1.27 19.14
C SER A 104 -1.36 2.10 19.78
N GLY A 105 -0.84 3.09 19.05
CA GLY A 105 0.09 4.11 19.57
C GLY A 105 1.57 3.83 19.29
N SER A 106 1.89 2.84 18.45
CA SER A 106 3.25 2.66 17.94
C SER A 106 3.67 3.83 17.05
N TRP A 107 4.91 4.28 17.19
CA TRP A 107 5.54 5.25 16.28
C TRP A 107 6.04 4.61 14.98
N THR A 108 6.28 3.31 15.01
CA THR A 108 6.79 2.54 13.89
C THR A 108 5.74 1.51 13.49
N LEU A 109 5.15 1.74 12.32
CA LEU A 109 4.22 0.81 11.70
C LEU A 109 4.93 0.01 10.60
N PRO A 110 4.54 -1.25 10.40
CA PRO A 110 5.13 -2.06 9.35
C PRO A 110 4.74 -1.49 7.98
N SER A 111 5.72 -1.34 7.11
CA SER A 111 5.48 -1.02 5.70
C SER A 111 5.10 -2.28 4.93
N MET A 112 4.35 -2.09 3.86
CA MET A 112 3.89 -3.16 2.98
C MET A 112 4.15 -2.81 1.52
N SER A 113 4.45 -3.87 0.76
CA SER A 113 4.47 -3.86 -0.68
C SER A 113 3.19 -4.49 -1.20
N ILE A 114 2.43 -3.74 -2.00
CA ILE A 114 1.16 -4.16 -2.59
C ILE A 114 1.33 -4.21 -4.10
N GLU A 115 1.04 -5.35 -4.70
CA GLU A 115 0.94 -5.50 -6.15
C GLU A 115 -0.53 -5.49 -6.56
N THR A 116 -0.88 -4.67 -7.55
CA THR A 116 -2.16 -4.78 -8.27
C THR A 116 -1.93 -5.35 -9.66
N GLY A 117 -2.54 -6.50 -9.92
CA GLY A 117 -2.41 -7.25 -11.17
C GLY A 117 -3.66 -7.15 -12.01
N MET A 118 -3.47 -6.88 -13.31
CA MET A 118 -4.49 -7.00 -14.36
C MET A 118 -4.02 -8.05 -15.36
N PRO A 119 -4.21 -9.36 -15.12
CA PRO A 119 -3.61 -10.42 -15.94
C PRO A 119 -4.03 -10.40 -17.42
N GLU A 120 -5.23 -9.88 -17.71
CA GLU A 120 -5.77 -9.77 -19.07
C GLU A 120 -5.07 -8.68 -19.90
N VAL A 121 -4.43 -7.72 -19.23
CA VAL A 121 -3.57 -6.70 -19.84
C VAL A 121 -2.32 -6.65 -18.98
N PRO A 122 -1.30 -7.49 -19.24
CA PRO A 122 -0.31 -8.01 -18.29
C PRO A 122 0.48 -6.89 -17.59
N ARG A 123 -0.20 -6.23 -16.66
CA ARG A 123 0.20 -5.04 -15.93
C ARG A 123 0.11 -5.43 -14.48
N TYR A 124 1.27 -5.38 -13.85
CA TYR A 124 1.47 -5.67 -12.44
C TYR A 124 2.15 -4.44 -11.87
N ALA A 125 1.38 -3.62 -11.17
CA ALA A 125 1.87 -2.39 -10.56
C ALA A 125 2.23 -2.67 -9.11
N MET A 126 3.51 -2.55 -8.79
CA MET A 126 4.03 -2.68 -7.43
C MET A 126 4.06 -1.31 -6.75
N TYR A 127 3.48 -1.24 -5.56
CA TYR A 127 3.51 -0.08 -4.67
C TYR A 127 4.25 -0.50 -3.40
N SER A 128 5.46 0.03 -3.20
CA SER A 128 6.31 -0.25 -2.04
C SER A 128 6.29 0.90 -1.05
N GLY A 129 6.57 0.62 0.22
CA GLY A 129 6.60 1.62 1.28
C GLY A 129 5.21 2.11 1.69
N CYS A 130 4.14 1.37 1.38
CA CYS A 130 2.81 1.71 1.85
C CYS A 130 2.74 1.55 3.38
N VAL A 131 2.21 2.54 4.07
CA VAL A 131 2.01 2.56 5.53
C VAL A 131 0.60 3.08 5.80
N LEU A 132 -0.08 2.50 6.80
CA LEU A 132 -1.44 2.88 7.23
C LEU A 132 -1.43 3.96 8.32
#